data_AF-A0A561UUH1-F1
#
_entry.id   AF-A0A561UUH1-F1
#
_cell.length_a   1.000
_cell.length_b   1.000
_cell.length_c   1.000
_cell.angle_alpha   90.00
_cell.angle_beta   90.00
_cell.angle_gamma   90.00
#
_symmetry.space_group_name_H-M   'P 1'
#
loop_
_entity.id
_entity.type
_entity.pdbx_description
1 polymer ?
#
loop_
_entity_poly.entity_id
_entity_poly.type
_entity_poly.pdbx_seq_one_letter_code
_entity_poly.pdbx_strand_id
1 'polypeptide(L)'
;MGHMQIPAEGPQSRMQIHIEGSRLPGRVCRPGGDFAGYENIHVGVQRKDRPGELFGLLPGDAPSASWTLDCTATLTATTASATADGVEISGPYVQDRLGGRFVYLSWGTVDENGLFSMFRRAKLMFADIGPDVLEAAARSGHLTARLPLSDAKGQPLCARVRPPVIEWSAAAPA
;
A
#
# COMPACT_ATOMS: atom_id res chain seq x y z
N MET A 1 15.15 11.31 -38.96
CA MET A 1 15.53 11.38 -37.53
C MET A 1 14.30 11.85 -36.78
N GLY A 2 13.55 10.91 -36.18
CA GLY A 2 12.31 11.24 -35.49
C GLY A 2 12.63 11.87 -34.14
N HIS A 3 12.14 13.09 -33.91
CA HIS A 3 12.17 13.72 -32.60
C HIS A 3 11.28 12.89 -31.67
N MET A 4 11.92 12.14 -30.75
CA MET A 4 11.24 11.56 -29.60
C MET A 4 10.81 12.75 -28.72
N GLN A 5 9.56 13.19 -28.89
CA GLN A 5 8.95 14.17 -28.00
C GLN A 5 8.90 13.53 -26.60
N ILE A 6 9.77 13.97 -25.70
CA ILE A 6 9.69 13.61 -24.28
C ILE A 6 8.34 14.18 -23.80
N PRO A 7 7.42 13.36 -23.26
CA PRO A 7 6.18 13.88 -22.72
C PRO A 7 6.52 14.93 -21.67
N ALA A 8 5.94 16.14 -21.80
CA ALA A 8 6.07 17.14 -20.75
C ALA A 8 5.49 16.56 -19.45
N GLU A 9 6.32 16.43 -18.43
CA GLU A 9 5.85 16.09 -17.07
C GLU A 9 4.84 17.16 -16.66
N GLY A 10 3.61 16.75 -16.34
CA GLY A 10 2.61 17.68 -15.86
C GLY A 10 2.90 18.16 -14.44
N PRO A 11 2.09 19.09 -13.90
CA PRO A 11 2.34 19.67 -12.58
C PRO A 11 2.41 18.57 -11.50
N GLN A 12 3.48 18.65 -10.71
CA GLN A 12 3.77 17.74 -9.61
C GLN A 12 3.40 18.41 -8.28
N SER A 13 2.77 17.65 -7.39
CA SER A 13 2.39 18.08 -6.04
C SER A 13 2.85 17.05 -5.01
N ARG A 14 3.21 17.52 -3.82
CA ARG A 14 3.44 16.60 -2.69
C ARG A 14 2.10 16.00 -2.25
N MET A 15 2.13 14.72 -1.94
CA MET A 15 1.00 13.96 -1.42
C MET A 15 1.46 13.06 -0.28
N GLN A 16 0.62 12.86 0.72
CA GLN A 16 0.79 11.87 1.75
C GLN A 16 -0.26 10.77 1.59
N ILE A 17 0.20 9.52 1.59
CA ILE A 17 -0.69 8.36 1.68
C ILE A 17 -0.74 7.93 3.15
N HIS A 18 -1.93 7.94 3.74
CA HIS A 18 -2.19 7.45 5.08
C HIS A 18 -2.81 6.05 4.98
N ILE A 19 -2.27 5.09 5.73
CA ILE A 19 -2.79 3.73 5.78
C ILE A 19 -3.20 3.46 7.22
N GLU A 20 -4.50 3.27 7.43
CA GLU A 20 -5.14 3.06 8.73
C GLU A 20 -5.65 1.61 8.82
N GLY A 21 -4.92 0.80 9.59
CA GLY A 21 -5.19 -0.61 9.80
C GLY A 21 -5.94 -0.89 11.10
N SER A 22 -6.98 -1.71 11.02
CA SER A 22 -7.70 -2.28 12.18
C SER A 22 -7.64 -3.80 12.17
N ARG A 23 -8.13 -4.47 13.23
CA ARG A 23 -8.27 -5.94 13.28
C ARG A 23 -7.01 -6.68 12.80
N LEU A 24 -5.89 -6.49 13.50
CA LEU A 24 -4.65 -7.17 13.17
C LEU A 24 -4.77 -8.70 13.45
N PRO A 25 -3.96 -9.55 12.78
CA PRO A 25 -4.12 -11.01 12.83
C PRO A 25 -3.66 -11.68 14.15
N GLY A 26 -3.19 -10.91 15.12
CA GLY A 26 -2.55 -11.40 16.34
C GLY A 26 -1.09 -11.82 16.11
N ARG A 27 -0.41 -12.19 17.20
CA ARG A 27 0.99 -12.65 17.18
C ARG A 27 1.17 -14.08 16.67
N VAL A 28 0.09 -14.85 16.71
CA VAL A 28 0.09 -16.27 16.39
C VAL A 28 -1.06 -16.54 15.44
N CYS A 29 -0.73 -17.06 14.26
CA CYS A 29 -1.73 -17.63 13.35
C CYS A 29 -1.48 -19.13 13.28
N ARG A 30 -2.46 -19.90 13.73
CA ARG A 30 -2.39 -21.37 13.69
C ARG A 30 -2.36 -21.86 12.23
N PRO A 31 -1.76 -23.04 11.98
CA PRO A 31 -1.84 -23.68 10.68
C PRO A 31 -3.31 -23.89 10.27
N GLY A 32 -3.61 -23.78 8.97
CA GLY A 32 -4.96 -24.01 8.46
C GLY A 32 -5.06 -23.87 6.95
N GLY A 33 -5.61 -24.89 6.29
CA GLY A 33 -5.59 -24.99 4.82
C GLY A 33 -4.14 -24.97 4.31
N ASP A 34 -3.85 -24.10 3.35
CA ASP A 34 -2.50 -23.91 2.78
C ASP A 34 -1.58 -22.98 3.61
N PHE A 35 -1.98 -22.65 4.85
CA PHE A 35 -1.21 -21.78 5.73
C PHE A 35 -0.40 -22.60 6.74
N ALA A 36 0.93 -22.50 6.68
CA ALA A 36 1.85 -23.28 7.53
C ALA A 36 1.75 -22.96 9.03
N GLY A 37 1.21 -21.79 9.38
CA GLY A 37 1.21 -21.26 10.74
C GLY A 37 2.49 -20.49 11.05
N TYR A 38 2.35 -19.39 11.80
CA TYR A 38 3.45 -18.50 12.16
C TYR A 38 3.25 -17.92 13.55
N GLU A 39 4.37 -17.66 14.22
CA GLU A 39 4.44 -16.98 15.51
C GLU A 39 5.29 -15.72 15.38
N ASN A 40 5.22 -14.85 16.38
CA ASN A 40 5.90 -13.55 16.38
C ASN A 40 5.62 -12.72 15.12
N ILE A 41 4.35 -12.72 14.69
CA ILE A 41 3.91 -12.05 13.47
C ILE A 41 4.02 -10.54 13.62
N HIS A 42 4.55 -9.89 12.59
CA HIS A 42 4.60 -8.45 12.43
C HIS A 42 4.13 -8.05 11.03
N VAL A 43 3.77 -6.77 10.88
CA VAL A 43 3.35 -6.15 9.62
C VAL A 43 4.03 -4.80 9.42
N GLY A 44 4.40 -4.48 8.19
CA GLY A 44 4.92 -3.16 7.82
C GLY A 44 4.76 -2.88 6.34
N VAL A 45 5.11 -1.66 5.93
CA VAL A 45 5.05 -1.22 4.53
C VAL A 45 6.37 -1.55 3.83
N GLN A 46 6.32 -2.36 2.77
CA GLN A 46 7.53 -2.79 2.06
C GLN A 46 8.07 -1.69 1.15
N ARG A 47 9.38 -1.41 1.26
CA ARG A 47 10.06 -0.48 0.36
C ARG A 47 10.09 -1.01 -1.09
N LYS A 48 9.98 -0.09 -2.05
CA LYS A 48 10.19 -0.38 -3.48
C LYS A 48 11.60 -0.92 -3.69
N ASP A 49 11.70 -2.00 -4.46
CA ASP A 49 12.95 -2.66 -4.86
C ASP A 49 13.82 -3.21 -3.72
N ARG A 50 13.34 -3.18 -2.48
CA ARG A 50 14.04 -3.70 -1.29
C ARG A 50 13.09 -4.51 -0.40
N PRO A 51 12.82 -5.79 -0.73
CA PRO A 51 11.79 -6.59 -0.05
C PRO A 51 11.98 -6.81 1.45
N GLY A 52 13.22 -6.74 1.95
CA GLY A 52 13.55 -6.87 3.37
C GLY A 52 13.51 -5.55 4.15
N GLU A 53 13.32 -4.41 3.49
CA GLU A 53 13.22 -3.11 4.16
C GLU A 53 11.76 -2.73 4.37
N LEU A 54 11.34 -2.75 5.64
CA LEU A 54 9.97 -2.49 6.09
C LEU A 54 9.93 -1.15 6.81
N PHE A 55 8.92 -0.34 6.50
CA PHE A 55 8.63 0.89 7.22
C PHE A 55 7.53 0.67 8.25
N GLY A 56 7.75 1.21 9.46
CA GLY A 56 6.81 1.15 10.57
C GLY A 56 6.42 -0.28 10.94
N LEU A 57 7.38 -1.17 11.17
CA LEU A 57 7.09 -2.55 11.54
C LEU A 57 6.33 -2.59 12.88
N LEU A 58 5.17 -3.24 12.90
CA LEU A 58 4.27 -3.33 14.05
C LEU A 58 3.99 -4.78 14.41
N PRO A 59 3.83 -5.09 15.72
CA PRO A 59 3.44 -6.43 16.14
C PRO A 59 2.00 -6.72 15.72
N GLY A 60 1.72 -7.98 15.37
CA GLY A 60 0.42 -8.42 14.86
C GLY A 60 -0.73 -8.32 15.86
N ASP A 61 -0.47 -8.03 17.14
CA ASP A 61 -1.47 -7.77 18.19
C ASP A 61 -1.56 -6.29 18.60
N ALA A 62 -0.91 -5.37 17.86
CA ALA A 62 -1.13 -3.95 18.07
C ALA A 62 -2.64 -3.61 17.93
N PRO A 63 -3.15 -2.63 18.70
CA PRO A 63 -4.57 -2.29 18.68
C PRO A 63 -5.01 -1.70 17.33
N SER A 64 -4.10 -1.03 16.65
CA SER A 64 -4.26 -0.47 15.30
C SER A 64 -2.89 -0.31 14.63
N ALA A 65 -2.89 -0.01 13.34
CA ALA A 65 -1.70 0.35 12.59
C ALA A 65 -1.92 1.67 11.84
N SER A 66 -0.90 2.53 11.82
CA SER A 66 -0.92 3.77 11.05
C SER A 66 0.42 3.99 10.39
N TRP A 67 0.39 4.27 9.08
CA TRP A 67 1.57 4.64 8.30
C TRP A 67 1.27 5.86 7.45
N THR A 68 2.23 6.79 7.39
CA THR A 68 2.20 7.93 6.47
C THR A 68 3.36 7.79 5.49
N LEU A 69 3.06 7.82 4.20
CA LEU A 69 4.03 7.67 3.12
C LEU A 69 4.09 8.96 2.31
N ASP A 70 5.25 9.61 2.30
CA ASP A 70 5.48 10.77 1.43
C ASP A 70 5.61 10.33 -0.03
N CYS A 71 4.81 10.96 -0.89
CA CYS A 71 4.68 10.67 -2.30
C CYS A 71 4.64 11.96 -3.15
N THR A 72 4.80 11.77 -4.45
CA THR A 72 4.58 12.81 -5.46
C THR A 72 3.40 12.39 -6.33
N ALA A 73 2.44 13.30 -6.52
CA ALA A 73 1.35 13.16 -7.48
C ALA A 73 1.63 14.04 -8.71
N THR A 74 1.64 13.45 -9.89
CA THR A 74 1.86 14.10 -11.18
C THR A 74 0.57 14.05 -11.98
N LEU A 75 0.04 15.20 -12.37
CA LEU A 75 -1.14 15.24 -13.26
C LEU A 75 -0.69 14.94 -14.69
N THR A 76 -1.19 13.86 -15.29
CA THR A 76 -0.90 13.49 -16.68
C THR A 76 -2.05 13.95 -17.58
N ALA A 77 -1.82 14.98 -18.39
CA ALA A 77 -2.80 15.53 -19.33
C ALA A 77 -3.04 14.64 -20.58
N THR A 78 -2.42 13.47 -20.65
CA THR A 78 -2.43 12.60 -21.83
C THR A 78 -3.02 11.23 -21.51
N THR A 79 -4.04 10.86 -22.27
CA THR A 79 -4.71 9.54 -22.31
C THR A 79 -3.78 8.37 -22.70
N ALA A 80 -2.48 8.62 -22.86
CA ALA A 80 -1.44 7.64 -23.19
C ALA A 80 -0.73 7.05 -21.95
N SER A 81 -0.97 7.59 -20.75
CA SER A 81 -0.54 6.94 -19.51
C SER A 81 -1.50 5.79 -19.18
N ALA A 82 -0.97 4.64 -18.78
CA ALA A 82 -1.75 3.45 -18.40
C ALA A 82 -2.63 3.64 -17.14
N THR A 83 -2.73 4.86 -16.61
CA THR A 83 -3.65 5.27 -15.56
C THR A 83 -4.83 6.01 -16.18
N ALA A 84 -6.03 5.41 -16.14
CA ALA A 84 -7.26 5.98 -16.70
C ALA A 84 -7.69 7.32 -16.07
N ASP A 85 -7.04 7.72 -14.96
CA ASP A 85 -7.54 8.74 -14.03
C ASP A 85 -6.67 10.01 -13.99
N GLY A 86 -5.71 10.16 -14.91
CA GLY A 86 -4.94 11.42 -15.07
C GLY A 86 -4.01 11.80 -13.91
N VAL A 87 -3.88 10.97 -12.87
CA VAL A 87 -2.98 11.20 -11.72
C VAL A 87 -2.01 10.02 -11.58
N GLU A 88 -0.73 10.33 -11.63
CA GLU A 88 0.36 9.40 -11.41
C GLU A 88 0.98 9.62 -10.02
N ILE A 89 0.89 8.61 -9.15
CA ILE A 89 1.50 8.66 -7.82
C ILE A 89 2.83 7.89 -7.83
N SER A 90 3.88 8.48 -7.27
CA SER A 90 5.20 7.86 -7.11
C SER A 90 5.78 8.12 -5.71
N GLY A 91 6.67 7.25 -5.26
CA GLY A 91 7.31 7.36 -3.94
C GLY A 91 8.14 6.13 -3.58
N PRO A 92 8.94 6.18 -2.49
CA PRO A 92 9.84 5.09 -2.11
C PRO A 92 9.13 3.79 -1.69
N TYR A 93 7.84 3.86 -1.37
CA TYR A 93 6.99 2.71 -0.99
C TYR A 93 5.93 2.38 -2.05
N VAL A 94 5.87 3.15 -3.13
CA VAL A 94 4.98 2.90 -4.27
C VAL A 94 5.67 1.94 -5.23
N GLN A 95 5.13 0.74 -5.33
CA GLN A 95 5.55 -0.25 -6.30
C GLN A 95 5.07 0.17 -7.69
N ASP A 96 5.90 -0.06 -8.69
CA ASP A 96 5.56 0.17 -10.10
C ASP A 96 6.12 -0.99 -10.92
N ARG A 97 5.24 -1.93 -11.28
CA ARG A 97 5.58 -3.22 -11.88
C ARG A 97 4.53 -3.61 -12.92
N LEU A 98 4.78 -4.69 -13.67
CA LEU A 98 3.81 -5.29 -14.58
C LEU A 98 2.56 -5.70 -13.78
N GLY A 99 1.51 -4.87 -13.81
CA GLY A 99 0.34 -4.97 -12.93
C GLY A 99 -0.16 -3.64 -12.37
N GLY A 100 0.62 -2.56 -12.49
CA GLY A 100 0.25 -1.20 -12.10
C GLY A 100 0.94 -0.72 -10.82
N ARG A 101 0.43 0.40 -10.28
CA ARG A 101 0.97 1.05 -9.08
C ARG A 101 0.20 0.66 -7.83
N PHE A 102 0.93 0.39 -6.75
CA PHE A 102 0.36 -0.10 -5.51
C PHE A 102 1.32 0.03 -4.33
N VAL A 103 0.80 -0.09 -3.11
CA VAL A 103 1.59 -0.24 -1.88
C VAL A 103 1.57 -1.71 -1.42
N TYR A 104 2.70 -2.22 -0.93
CA TYR A 104 2.77 -3.54 -0.29
C TYR A 104 2.67 -3.43 1.22
N LEU A 105 1.68 -4.13 1.79
CA LEU A 105 1.72 -4.55 3.18
C LEU A 105 2.36 -5.94 3.24
N SER A 106 3.35 -6.10 4.10
CA SER A 106 4.12 -7.33 4.22
C SER A 106 4.07 -7.86 5.64
N TRP A 107 3.67 -9.12 5.78
CA TRP A 107 3.67 -9.87 7.02
C TRP A 107 4.85 -10.83 7.05
N GLY A 108 5.45 -10.91 8.22
CA GLY A 108 6.60 -11.76 8.47
C GLY A 108 6.77 -12.08 9.94
N THR A 109 7.67 -13.01 10.21
CA THR A 109 8.14 -13.29 11.56
C THR A 109 9.40 -12.48 11.82
N VAL A 110 9.62 -12.11 13.08
CA VAL A 110 10.89 -11.51 13.52
C VAL A 110 11.59 -12.56 14.38
N ASP A 111 12.87 -12.83 14.14
CA ASP A 111 13.64 -13.75 14.98
C ASP A 111 14.26 -13.04 16.21
N GLU A 112 15.02 -13.79 17.01
CA GLU A 112 15.68 -13.27 18.21
C GLU A 112 16.73 -12.18 17.90
N ASN A 113 17.26 -12.16 16.67
CA ASN A 113 18.22 -11.16 16.20
C ASN A 113 17.53 -9.95 15.56
N GLY A 114 16.19 -9.92 15.53
CA GLY A 114 15.42 -8.87 14.88
C GLY A 114 15.30 -9.01 13.36
N LEU A 115 15.70 -10.14 12.78
CA LEU A 115 15.61 -10.36 11.34
C LEU A 115 14.16 -10.64 10.92
N PHE A 116 13.66 -9.83 9.99
CA PHE A 116 12.34 -10.00 9.41
C PHE A 116 12.34 -11.05 8.27
N SER A 117 11.55 -12.10 8.44
CA SER A 117 11.31 -13.13 7.42
C SER A 117 9.87 -13.06 6.93
N MET A 118 9.70 -12.55 5.71
CA MET A 118 8.39 -12.38 5.07
C MET A 118 7.76 -13.74 4.73
N PHE A 119 6.47 -13.92 5.02
CA PHE A 119 5.69 -15.07 4.57
C PHE A 119 4.43 -14.71 3.78
N ARG A 120 3.97 -13.45 3.85
CA ARG A 120 2.71 -13.05 3.21
C ARG A 120 2.69 -11.57 2.85
N ARG A 121 1.96 -11.22 1.79
CA ARG A 121 1.79 -9.84 1.32
C ARG A 121 0.40 -9.55 0.79
N ALA A 122 0.00 -8.30 0.92
CA ALA A 122 -1.18 -7.72 0.32
C ALA A 122 -0.82 -6.47 -0.49
N LYS A 123 -1.55 -6.23 -1.58
CA LYS A 123 -1.41 -5.09 -2.49
C LYS A 123 -2.58 -4.15 -2.32
N LEU A 124 -2.29 -2.87 -2.06
CA LEU A 124 -3.24 -1.78 -2.08
C LEU A 124 -3.10 -1.08 -3.43
N MET A 125 -3.94 -1.46 -4.40
CA MET A 125 -3.78 -1.03 -5.80
C MET A 125 -4.38 0.34 -6.02
N PHE A 126 -3.65 1.23 -6.68
CA PHE A 126 -4.16 2.56 -7.01
C PHE A 126 -5.23 2.51 -8.11
N ALA A 127 -5.21 1.46 -8.95
CA ALA A 127 -6.28 1.19 -9.91
C ALA A 127 -7.61 0.72 -9.27
N ASP A 128 -7.69 0.57 -7.94
CA ASP A 128 -8.95 0.36 -7.21
C ASP A 128 -9.48 1.65 -6.57
N ILE A 129 -8.82 2.79 -6.79
CA ILE A 129 -9.25 4.11 -6.29
C ILE A 129 -10.17 4.74 -7.33
N GLY A 130 -11.32 5.26 -6.91
CA GLY A 130 -12.20 6.00 -7.82
C GLY A 130 -11.54 7.29 -8.31
N PRO A 131 -11.74 7.70 -9.58
CA PRO A 131 -11.10 8.88 -10.17
C PRO A 131 -11.34 10.15 -9.35
N ASP A 132 -12.57 10.37 -8.88
CA ASP A 132 -12.92 11.55 -8.07
C ASP A 132 -12.12 11.63 -6.75
N VAL A 133 -11.86 10.47 -6.13
CA VAL A 133 -11.04 10.39 -4.90
C VAL A 133 -9.59 10.70 -5.22
N LEU A 134 -9.08 10.18 -6.33
CA LEU A 134 -7.69 10.38 -6.73
C LEU A 134 -7.41 11.83 -7.10
N GLU A 135 -8.32 12.48 -7.84
CA GLU A 135 -8.25 13.90 -8.13
C GLU A 135 -8.36 14.77 -6.88
N ALA A 136 -9.30 14.46 -5.98
CA ALA A 136 -9.45 15.17 -4.72
C ALA A 136 -8.21 15.01 -3.83
N ALA A 137 -7.59 13.83 -3.84
CA ALA A 137 -6.34 13.58 -3.14
C ALA A 137 -5.17 14.38 -3.74
N ALA A 138 -5.08 14.46 -5.07
CA ALA A 138 -4.07 15.27 -5.74
C ALA A 138 -4.20 16.76 -5.42
N ARG A 139 -5.43 17.26 -5.25
CA ARG A 139 -5.70 18.65 -4.84
C ARG A 139 -5.45 18.90 -3.35
N SER A 140 -5.86 17.97 -2.48
CA SER A 140 -5.75 18.13 -1.02
C SER A 140 -4.36 17.79 -0.47
N GLY A 141 -3.59 16.99 -1.20
CA GLY A 141 -2.33 16.41 -0.73
C GLY A 141 -2.51 15.17 0.15
N HIS A 142 -3.73 14.65 0.33
CA HIS A 142 -4.00 13.52 1.24
C HIS A 142 -4.76 12.39 0.54
N LEU A 143 -4.26 11.17 0.69
CA LEU A 143 -4.94 9.94 0.27
C LEU A 143 -4.96 8.96 1.44
N THR A 144 -6.14 8.62 1.95
CA THR A 144 -6.29 7.73 3.11
C THR A 144 -6.91 6.40 2.71
N ALA A 145 -6.23 5.31 3.06
CA ALA A 145 -6.66 3.92 2.95
C ALA A 145 -7.06 3.38 4.32
N ARG A 146 -8.32 2.97 4.49
CA ARG A 146 -8.81 2.28 5.70
C ARG A 146 -9.12 0.83 5.39
N LEU A 147 -8.60 -0.09 6.19
CA LEU A 147 -8.81 -1.53 6.00
C LEU A 147 -8.60 -2.34 7.30
N PRO A 148 -9.22 -3.52 7.44
CA PRO A 148 -8.72 -4.52 8.37
C PRO A 148 -7.37 -5.08 7.89
N LEU A 149 -6.56 -5.61 8.81
CA LEU A 149 -5.29 -6.27 8.50
C LEU A 149 -5.35 -7.80 8.63
N SER A 150 -6.54 -8.32 8.90
CA SER A 150 -6.88 -9.75 8.86
C SER A 150 -8.13 -10.02 8.03
N ASP A 151 -8.25 -11.24 7.52
CA ASP A 151 -9.41 -11.74 6.80
C ASP A 151 -10.50 -12.26 7.77
N ALA A 152 -11.58 -12.81 7.22
CA ALA A 152 -12.69 -13.35 8.00
C ALA A 152 -12.31 -14.53 8.91
N LYS A 153 -11.16 -15.18 8.68
CA LYS A 153 -10.61 -16.25 9.51
C LYS A 153 -9.60 -15.74 10.54
N GLY A 154 -9.36 -14.43 10.59
CA GLY A 154 -8.32 -13.82 11.42
C GLY A 154 -6.90 -14.01 10.87
N GLN A 155 -6.74 -14.53 9.66
CA GLN A 155 -5.43 -14.68 9.04
C GLN A 155 -4.98 -13.36 8.41
N PRO A 156 -3.66 -13.11 8.24
CA PRO A 156 -3.21 -11.87 7.65
C PRO A 156 -3.75 -11.71 6.22
N LEU A 157 -4.13 -10.48 5.85
CA LEU A 157 -4.58 -10.20 4.49
C LEU A 157 -3.53 -10.61 3.46
N CYS A 158 -4.01 -11.00 2.27
CA CYS A 158 -3.13 -11.38 1.17
C CYS A 158 -3.66 -10.91 -0.19
N ALA A 159 -2.83 -11.10 -1.22
CA ALA A 159 -3.18 -10.82 -2.61
C ALA A 159 -3.57 -9.35 -2.84
N ARG A 160 -4.61 -9.05 -3.64
CA ARG A 160 -5.08 -7.69 -3.91
C ARG A 160 -6.27 -7.39 -2.99
N VAL A 161 -6.15 -6.35 -2.17
CA VAL A 161 -7.26 -5.86 -1.32
C VAL A 161 -8.09 -4.90 -2.16
N ARG A 162 -9.39 -5.16 -2.27
CA ARG A 162 -10.32 -4.36 -3.08
C ARG A 162 -11.46 -3.82 -2.22
N PRO A 163 -12.09 -2.70 -2.60
CA PRO A 163 -13.38 -2.34 -2.03
C PRO A 163 -14.38 -3.51 -2.11
N PRO A 164 -15.23 -3.72 -1.08
CA PRO A 164 -15.41 -2.86 0.09
C PRO A 164 -14.47 -3.17 1.27
N VAL A 165 -13.47 -4.06 1.11
CA VAL A 165 -12.55 -4.39 2.23
C VAL A 165 -11.61 -3.22 2.57
N ILE A 166 -11.18 -2.49 1.54
CA ILE A 166 -10.45 -1.23 1.68
C ILE A 166 -11.37 -0.07 1.26
N GLU A 167 -11.37 0.98 2.07
CA GLU A 167 -11.99 2.26 1.78
C GLU A 167 -10.92 3.28 1.45
N TRP A 168 -11.11 4.02 0.36
CA TRP A 168 -10.22 5.12 -0.05
C TRP A 168 -10.93 6.46 0.10
N SER A 169 -10.23 7.47 0.59
CA SER A 169 -10.75 8.84 0.69
C SER A 169 -9.65 9.88 0.52
N ALA A 170 -10.02 11.09 0.12
CA ALA A 170 -9.11 12.23 -0.03
C ALA A 170 -9.03 13.11 1.24
N ALA A 171 -9.29 12.51 2.40
CA ALA A 171 -9.26 13.20 3.68
C ALA A 171 -7.90 13.01 4.35
N ALA A 172 -7.50 13.99 5.17
CA ALA A 172 -6.47 13.80 6.18
C ALA A 172 -6.84 12.62 7.11
N PRO A 173 -5.85 11.97 7.76
CA PRO A 173 -6.13 10.88 8.69
C PRO A 173 -6.97 11.39 9.87
N ALA A 174 -7.74 10.49 10.47
CA ALA A 174 -8.62 10.81 11.60
C ALA A 174 -7.86 11.12 12.91
#